data_AF-A0A1C5W9V3-F1
#
_entry.id   AF-A0A1C5W9V3-F1
#
_cell.length_a   1.000
_cell.length_b   1.000
_cell.length_c   1.000
_cell.angle_alpha   90.00
_cell.angle_beta   90.00
_cell.angle_gamma   90.00
#
_symmetry.space_group_name_H-M   'P 1'
#
loop_
_entity.id
_entity.type
_entity.pdbx_description
1 polymer ?
#
loop_
_entity_poly.entity_id
_entity_poly.type
_entity_poly.pdbx_seq_one_letter_code
_entity_poly.pdbx_strand_id
1 'polypeptide(L)'
;MRNSYERLKSIQTSLTELSNSLEEQYCKMYQECRDEIINDRREYETKKNEMYSLYEKILDSDSMRMTWIKNKLPWYIIKFCKITSTETSLRDTSIFIGVNFGKSCIPHCYIEITPKDIGWR
;
A
#
# COMPACT_ATOMS: atom_id res chain seq x y z
N MET A 1 -55.95 4.85 35.08
CA MET A 1 -55.78 5.04 33.61
C MET A 1 -54.69 6.06 33.24
N ARG A 2 -54.56 7.21 33.93
CA ARG A 2 -53.58 8.28 33.62
C ARG A 2 -52.10 7.84 33.64
N ASN A 3 -51.73 7.00 34.61
CA ASN A 3 -50.36 6.47 34.79
C ASN A 3 -49.91 5.54 33.63
N SER A 4 -50.79 4.67 33.12
CA SER A 4 -50.46 3.80 31.99
C SER A 4 -50.25 4.57 30.69
N TYR A 5 -51.03 5.64 30.45
CA TYR A 5 -50.89 6.50 29.28
C TYR A 5 -49.57 7.30 29.31
N GLU A 6 -49.19 7.85 30.46
CA GLU A 6 -47.92 8.57 30.62
C GLU A 6 -46.72 7.64 30.43
N ARG A 7 -46.77 6.39 30.94
CA ARG A 7 -45.75 5.38 30.68
C ARG A 7 -45.64 5.05 29.20
N LEU A 8 -46.75 4.88 28.49
CA LEU A 8 -46.76 4.60 27.05
C LEU A 8 -46.15 5.75 26.25
N LYS A 9 -46.48 6.99 26.62
CA LYS A 9 -45.91 8.20 26.01
C LYS A 9 -44.40 8.30 26.25
N SER A 10 -43.94 8.01 27.47
CA SER A 10 -42.51 7.96 27.79
C SER A 10 -41.77 6.91 26.97
N ILE A 11 -42.33 5.70 26.83
CA ILE A 11 -41.75 4.63 25.99
C ILE A 11 -41.64 5.08 24.53
N GLN A 12 -42.70 5.70 24.01
CA GLN A 12 -42.71 6.22 22.65
C GLN A 12 -41.60 7.27 22.43
N THR A 13 -41.41 8.21 23.37
CA THR A 13 -40.35 9.20 23.28
C THR A 13 -38.97 8.55 23.28
N SER A 14 -38.72 7.62 24.21
CA SER A 14 -37.42 6.92 24.29
C SER A 14 -37.13 6.08 23.05
N LEU A 15 -38.14 5.42 22.47
CA LEU A 15 -37.99 4.70 21.20
C LEU A 15 -37.66 5.64 20.03
N THR A 16 -38.27 6.82 20.01
CA THR A 16 -38.01 7.82 18.97
C THR A 16 -36.59 8.38 19.10
N GLU A 17 -36.17 8.71 20.32
CA GLU A 17 -34.79 9.16 20.61
C GLU A 17 -33.76 8.09 20.26
N LEU A 18 -34.03 6.82 20.60
CA LEU A 18 -33.18 5.69 20.24
C LEU A 18 -33.09 5.51 18.72
N SER A 19 -34.22 5.61 18.00
CA SER A 19 -34.25 5.53 16.55
C SER A 19 -33.40 6.62 15.90
N ASN A 20 -33.54 7.87 16.36
CA ASN A 20 -32.77 9.00 15.85
C ASN A 20 -31.26 8.82 16.13
N SER A 21 -30.92 8.37 17.35
CA SER A 21 -29.53 8.11 17.74
C SER A 21 -28.90 7.00 16.90
N LEU A 22 -29.65 5.93 16.62
CA LEU A 22 -29.18 4.82 15.78
C LEU A 22 -28.94 5.28 14.33
N GLU A 23 -29.85 6.09 13.79
CA GLU A 23 -29.69 6.66 12.44
C GLU A 23 -28.46 7.59 12.36
N GLU A 24 -28.23 8.42 13.39
CA GLU A 24 -27.05 9.28 13.46
C GLU A 24 -25.75 8.46 13.52
N GLN A 25 -25.72 7.41 14.35
CA GLN A 25 -24.55 6.51 14.45
C GLN A 25 -24.29 5.78 13.13
N TYR A 26 -25.34 5.29 12.47
CA TYR A 26 -25.21 4.63 11.17
C TYR A 26 -24.66 5.59 10.11
N CYS A 27 -25.17 6.82 10.05
CA CYS A 27 -24.68 7.84 9.12
C CYS A 27 -23.20 8.16 9.34
N LYS A 28 -22.76 8.29 10.60
CA LYS A 28 -21.35 8.51 10.95
C LYS A 28 -20.47 7.35 10.51
N MET A 29 -20.83 6.13 10.87
CA MET A 29 -20.09 4.92 10.48
C MET A 29 -19.99 4.79 8.96
N TYR A 30 -21.07 5.10 8.23
CA TYR A 30 -21.07 5.08 6.77
C TYR A 30 -20.10 6.11 6.17
N GLN A 31 -20.08 7.33 6.72
CA GLN A 31 -19.16 8.38 6.27
C GLN A 31 -17.71 8.01 6.56
N GLU A 32 -17.41 7.55 7.77
CA GLU A 32 -16.06 7.10 8.17
C GLU A 32 -15.54 6.00 7.24
N CYS A 33 -16.37 4.97 6.98
CA CYS A 33 -16.01 3.88 6.09
C CYS A 33 -15.79 4.36 4.64
N ARG A 34 -16.65 5.26 4.15
CA ARG A 34 -16.48 5.84 2.81
C ARG A 34 -15.17 6.62 2.71
N ASP A 35 -14.86 7.43 3.70
CA ASP A 35 -13.68 8.29 3.71
C ASP A 35 -12.40 7.44 3.82
N GLU A 36 -12.42 6.37 4.61
CA GLU A 36 -11.33 5.39 4.69
C GLU A 36 -11.06 4.75 3.31
N ILE A 37 -12.09 4.27 2.61
CA ILE A 37 -11.95 3.70 1.26
C ILE A 37 -11.35 4.72 0.26
N ILE A 38 -11.79 5.97 0.33
CA ILE A 38 -11.28 7.04 -0.54
C ILE A 38 -9.81 7.32 -0.24
N ASN A 39 -9.44 7.37 1.04
CA ASN A 39 -8.07 7.64 1.46
C ASN A 39 -7.14 6.48 1.09
N ASP A 40 -7.54 5.23 1.34
CA ASP A 40 -6.78 4.04 0.96
C ASP A 40 -6.50 4.00 -0.54
N ARG A 41 -7.52 4.33 -1.35
CA ARG A 41 -7.37 4.40 -2.80
C ARG A 41 -6.40 5.49 -3.22
N ARG A 42 -6.50 6.70 -2.65
CA ARG A 42 -5.57 7.80 -2.94
C ARG A 42 -4.14 7.46 -2.54
N GLU A 43 -3.96 6.83 -1.39
CA GLU A 43 -2.65 6.40 -0.92
C GLU A 43 -2.05 5.35 -1.86
N TYR A 44 -2.84 4.35 -2.27
CA TYR A 44 -2.42 3.35 -3.25
C TYR A 44 -2.06 3.97 -4.61
N GLU A 45 -2.86 4.90 -5.13
CA GLU A 45 -2.58 5.60 -6.39
C GLU A 45 -1.28 6.43 -6.29
N THR A 46 -1.04 7.07 -5.14
CA THR A 46 0.20 7.82 -4.88
C THR A 46 1.41 6.88 -4.84
N LYS A 47 1.34 5.80 -4.06
CA LYS A 47 2.37 4.74 -3.99
C LYS A 47 2.70 4.21 -5.39
N LYS A 48 1.68 3.91 -6.19
CA LYS A 48 1.82 3.38 -7.55
C LYS A 48 2.53 4.37 -8.48
N ASN A 49 2.16 5.66 -8.43
CA ASN A 49 2.77 6.69 -9.28
C ASN A 49 4.23 6.95 -8.91
N GLU A 50 4.56 6.97 -7.62
CA GLU A 50 5.94 7.11 -7.16
C GLU A 50 6.80 5.91 -7.56
N MET A 51 6.28 4.69 -7.39
CA MET A 51 6.96 3.47 -7.80
C MET A 51 7.15 3.41 -9.33
N TYR A 52 6.16 3.85 -10.09
CA TYR A 52 6.29 3.98 -11.54
C TYR A 52 7.39 5.00 -11.94
N SER A 53 7.41 6.15 -11.28
CA SER A 53 8.44 7.17 -11.52
C SER A 53 9.85 6.68 -11.15
N LEU A 54 9.97 5.88 -10.08
CA LEU A 54 11.22 5.22 -9.70
C LEU A 54 11.63 4.17 -10.74
N TYR A 55 10.68 3.38 -11.22
CA TYR A 55 10.91 2.37 -12.25
C TYR A 55 11.50 2.98 -13.53
N GLU A 56 10.94 4.08 -14.02
CA GLU A 56 11.47 4.79 -15.20
C GLU A 56 12.92 5.25 -14.98
N LYS A 57 13.23 5.79 -13.79
CA LYS A 57 14.61 6.21 -13.44
C LYS A 57 15.58 5.02 -13.37
N ILE A 58 15.13 3.87 -12.85
CA ILE A 58 15.93 2.65 -12.76
C ILE A 58 16.17 2.04 -14.14
N LEU A 59 15.18 2.12 -15.04
CA LEU A 59 15.32 1.66 -16.42
C LEU A 59 16.35 2.49 -17.20
N ASP A 60 16.33 3.81 -17.02
CA ASP A 60 17.21 4.73 -17.76
C ASP A 60 18.64 4.79 -17.20
N SER A 61 18.83 4.46 -15.91
CA SER A 61 20.12 4.59 -15.22
C SER A 61 20.69 3.27 -14.73
N ASP A 62 21.72 2.78 -15.43
CA ASP A 62 22.54 1.64 -15.00
C ASP A 62 23.16 1.85 -13.61
N SER A 63 23.63 3.07 -13.33
CA SER A 63 24.22 3.38 -12.03
C SER A 63 23.19 3.26 -10.91
N MET A 64 21.98 3.79 -11.11
CA MET A 64 20.92 3.72 -10.10
C MET A 64 20.46 2.28 -9.89
N ARG A 65 20.28 1.53 -10.98
CA ARG A 65 19.95 0.10 -10.96
C ARG A 65 20.98 -0.71 -10.16
N MET A 66 22.27 -0.50 -10.40
CA MET A 66 23.34 -1.19 -9.68
C MET A 66 23.41 -0.81 -8.21
N THR A 67 23.09 0.44 -7.84
CA THR A 67 23.01 0.86 -6.43
C THR A 67 21.93 0.08 -5.68
N TRP A 68 20.73 -0.05 -6.25
CA TRP A 68 19.66 -0.84 -5.66
C TRP A 68 20.05 -2.31 -5.47
N ILE A 69 20.68 -2.91 -6.49
CA ILE A 69 21.18 -4.28 -6.42
C ILE A 69 22.19 -4.46 -5.29
N LYS A 70 23.16 -3.54 -5.15
CA LYS A 70 24.16 -3.61 -4.09
C LYS A 70 23.58 -3.40 -2.69
N ASN A 71 22.53 -2.61 -2.56
CA ASN A 71 21.89 -2.38 -1.26
C ASN A 71 21.05 -3.59 -0.81
N LYS A 72 20.47 -4.32 -1.76
CA LYS A 72 19.58 -5.46 -1.47
C LYS A 72 20.32 -6.80 -1.36
N LEU A 73 21.46 -6.94 -2.05
CA LEU A 73 22.24 -8.18 -1.98
C LEU A 73 23.13 -8.23 -0.74
N PRO A 74 23.35 -9.42 -0.17
CA PRO A 74 24.38 -9.62 0.83
C PRO A 74 25.76 -9.17 0.36
N TRP A 75 26.50 -8.47 1.23
CA TRP A 75 27.79 -7.86 0.90
C TRP A 75 28.81 -8.82 0.30
N TYR A 76 28.79 -10.09 0.72
CA TYR A 76 29.73 -11.11 0.24
C TYR A 76 29.45 -11.49 -1.21
N ILE A 77 28.19 -11.51 -1.66
CA ILE A 77 27.85 -11.75 -3.07
C ILE A 77 28.46 -10.64 -3.94
N ILE A 78 28.32 -9.39 -3.51
CA ILE A 78 28.86 -8.22 -4.21
C ILE A 78 30.39 -8.25 -4.26
N LYS A 79 31.03 -8.75 -3.20
CA LYS A 79 32.49 -8.83 -3.11
C LYS A 79 33.09 -9.91 -4.01
N PHE A 80 32.44 -11.07 -4.10
CA PHE A 80 33.01 -12.25 -4.78
C PHE A 80 32.46 -12.48 -6.18
N CYS A 81 31.29 -11.94 -6.52
CA CYS A 81 30.66 -12.14 -7.82
C CYS A 81 30.70 -10.86 -8.68
N LYS A 82 30.96 -11.01 -9.98
CA LYS A 82 30.71 -9.93 -10.94
C LYS A 82 29.20 -9.83 -11.16
N ILE A 83 28.62 -8.72 -10.71
CA ILE A 83 27.17 -8.48 -10.79
C ILE A 83 26.83 -7.73 -12.08
N THR A 84 25.81 -8.22 -12.77
CA THR A 84 25.15 -7.52 -13.89
C THR A 84 23.64 -7.59 -13.71
N SER A 85 22.92 -6.71 -14.41
CA SER A 85 21.45 -6.75 -14.47
C SER A 85 21.00 -7.13 -15.87
N THR A 86 19.86 -7.80 -15.96
CA THR A 86 19.32 -8.33 -17.23
C THR A 86 18.00 -7.65 -17.54
N GLU A 87 16.96 -8.01 -16.81
CA GLU A 87 15.61 -7.47 -16.98
C GLU A 87 15.15 -6.66 -15.77
N THR A 88 14.24 -5.72 -16.02
CA THR A 88 13.60 -4.91 -14.99
C THR A 88 12.10 -4.87 -15.28
N SER A 89 11.26 -5.24 -14.32
CA SER A 89 9.80 -5.23 -14.48
C SER A 89 9.11 -4.56 -13.31
N LEU A 90 8.08 -3.76 -13.58
CA LEU A 90 7.16 -3.25 -12.58
C LEU A 90 5.93 -4.15 -12.50
N ARG A 91 5.62 -4.68 -11.32
CA ARG A 91 4.40 -5.45 -11.04
C ARG A 91 3.67 -4.81 -9.88
N ASP A 92 2.50 -4.26 -10.17
CA ASP A 92 1.71 -3.48 -9.22
C ASP A 92 2.54 -2.33 -8.62
N THR A 93 2.93 -2.43 -7.34
CA THR A 93 3.72 -1.46 -6.61
C THR A 93 5.15 -1.93 -6.31
N SER A 94 5.56 -3.08 -6.86
CA SER A 94 6.91 -3.64 -6.69
C SER A 94 7.71 -3.61 -7.98
N ILE A 95 8.98 -3.22 -7.89
CA ILE A 95 9.94 -3.28 -8.99
C ILE A 95 10.85 -4.49 -8.78
N PHE A 96 10.95 -5.32 -9.80
CA PHE A 96 11.83 -6.49 -9.84
C PHE A 96 12.98 -6.22 -10.79
N ILE A 97 14.20 -6.53 -10.33
CA ILE A 97 15.40 -6.45 -11.16
C ILE A 97 16.07 -7.82 -11.18
N GLY A 98 16.19 -8.40 -12.37
CA GLY A 98 16.89 -9.64 -12.62
C GLY A 98 18.40 -9.42 -12.53
N VAL A 99 19.03 -10.10 -11.57
CA VAL A 99 20.46 -10.01 -11.27
C VAL A 99 21.17 -11.27 -11.70
N ASN A 100 22.33 -11.08 -12.32
CA ASN A 100 23.15 -12.15 -12.82
C ASN A 100 24.56 -12.10 -12.22
N PHE A 101 25.06 -13.27 -11.84
CA PHE A 101 26.41 -13.48 -11.34
C PHE A 101 27.28 -14.06 -12.47
N GLY A 102 28.22 -13.26 -12.98
CA GLY A 102 29.12 -13.69 -14.04
C GLY A 102 28.63 -13.35 -15.46
N LYS A 103 28.69 -14.32 -16.38
CA LYS A 103 28.45 -14.12 -17.83
C LYS A 103 27.14 -14.71 -18.35
N SER A 104 26.24 -15.19 -17.49
CA SER A 104 24.97 -15.77 -17.96
C SER A 104 24.07 -14.69 -18.59
N CYS A 105 23.22 -15.05 -19.54
CA CYS A 105 22.17 -14.16 -20.04
C CYS A 105 20.87 -14.30 -19.23
N ILE A 106 20.80 -15.28 -18.32
CA ILE A 106 19.64 -15.58 -17.49
C ILE A 106 19.89 -15.04 -16.07
N PRO A 107 18.91 -14.35 -15.46
CA PRO A 107 19.04 -13.90 -14.08
C PRO A 107 19.16 -15.11 -13.13
N HIS A 108 20.11 -15.02 -12.21
CA HIS A 108 20.30 -16.01 -11.15
C HIS A 108 19.36 -15.74 -9.98
N CYS A 109 19.04 -14.48 -9.71
CA CYS A 109 18.05 -14.08 -8.72
C CYS A 109 17.37 -12.77 -9.13
N TYR A 110 16.33 -12.41 -8.39
CA TYR A 110 15.68 -11.11 -8.50
C TYR A 110 15.82 -10.38 -7.17
N ILE A 111 16.08 -9.09 -7.24
CA ILE A 111 15.81 -8.21 -6.10
C ILE A 111 14.41 -7.64 -6.27
N GLU A 112 13.75 -7.40 -5.14
CA GLU A 112 12.49 -6.68 -5.08
C GLU A 112 12.70 -5.33 -4.37
N ILE A 113 12.21 -4.28 -5.01
CA ILE A 113 12.09 -2.94 -4.46
C ILE A 113 10.61 -2.67 -4.26
N THR A 114 10.23 -2.40 -3.02
CA THR A 114 8.86 -2.20 -2.57
C THR A 114 8.68 -0.74 -2.12
N PRO A 115 7.43 -0.27 -1.92
CA PRO A 115 7.20 1.07 -1.39
C PRO A 115 7.90 1.31 -0.03
N LYS A 116 8.10 0.27 0.77
CA LYS A 116 8.82 0.35 2.06
C LYS A 116 10.27 0.78 1.90
N ASP A 117 10.89 0.44 0.77
CA ASP A 117 12.28 0.79 0.48
C ASP A 117 12.48 2.28 0.18
N ILE A 118 11.40 3.00 -0.16
CA ILE A 118 11.40 4.45 -0.36
C ILE A 118 10.68 5.21 0.77
N GLY A 119 10.35 4.53 1.87
CA GLY A 119 9.85 5.16 3.10
C GLY A 119 8.34 5.08 3.31
N TRP A 120 7.58 4.38 2.45
CA TRP A 120 6.17 4.10 2.74
C TRP A 120 6.04 3.12 3.92
N ARG A 121 5.04 3.37 4.78
CA ARG A 121 4.69 2.47 5.88
C ARG A 121 3.68 1.41 5.43
#